data_AF-A0A1H9QV74-F1
#
_entry.id   AF-A0A1H9QV74-F1
#
_cell.length_a   1.000
_cell.length_b   1.000
_cell.length_c   1.000
_cell.angle_alpha   90.00
_cell.angle_beta   90.00
_cell.angle_gamma   90.00
#
_symmetry.space_group_name_H-M   'P 1'
#
loop_
_entity.id
_entity.type
_entity.pdbx_description
1 polymer ?
#
loop_
_entity_poly.entity_id
_entity_poly.type
_entity_poly.pdbx_seq_one_letter_code
_entity_poly.pdbx_strand_id
1 'polypeptide(L)'
;MVQRNCYCCGIKKTTNENDYCDSCLKSLSRIFSTNAVAIEDKPVHADHCISCGQWENRRILWTGRTAYFNHPGDGVPICEWCIQEELGKNLR
;
A
#
# COMPACT_ATOMS: atom_id res chain seq x y z
N MET A 1 -15.48 -18.72 0.34
CA MET A 1 -14.91 -17.36 0.56
C MET A 1 -13.43 -17.54 0.86
N VAL A 2 -12.52 -17.00 0.04
CA VAL A 2 -11.09 -17.11 0.31
C VAL A 2 -10.73 -16.02 1.31
N GLN A 3 -10.28 -16.39 2.51
CA GLN A 3 -9.79 -15.41 3.47
C GLN A 3 -8.39 -14.96 3.02
N ARG A 4 -8.22 -13.67 2.73
CA ARG A 4 -6.91 -13.06 2.44
C ARG A 4 -6.56 -12.06 3.54
N ASN A 5 -5.26 -11.85 3.77
CA ASN A 5 -4.77 -10.86 4.71
C ASN A 5 -4.48 -9.55 3.98
N CYS A 6 -4.70 -8.41 4.64
CA CYS A 6 -4.31 -7.10 4.12
C CYS A 6 -2.79 -7.04 4.02
N TYR A 7 -2.24 -6.68 2.86
CA TYR A 7 -0.78 -6.58 2.71
C TYR A 7 -0.16 -5.50 3.60
N CYS A 8 -0.92 -4.45 3.92
CA CYS A 8 -0.47 -3.38 4.80
C CYS A 8 -0.51 -3.79 6.29
N CYS A 9 -1.67 -4.17 6.83
CA CYS A 9 -1.84 -4.38 8.28
C CYS A 9 -2.01 -5.84 8.73
N GLY A 10 -2.01 -6.81 7.81
CA GLY A 10 -2.17 -8.23 8.12
C GLY A 10 -3.58 -8.65 8.56
N ILE A 11 -4.54 -7.73 8.71
CA ILE A 11 -5.91 -8.04 9.13
C ILE A 11 -6.61 -8.92 8.08
N LYS A 12 -7.32 -9.97 8.55
CA LYS A 12 -8.16 -10.83 7.71
C LYS A 12 -9.32 -10.03 7.11
N LYS A 13 -9.52 -10.16 5.81
CA LYS A 13 -10.61 -9.53 5.05
C LYS A 13 -11.45 -10.59 4.36
N THR A 14 -12.73 -10.26 4.19
CA THR A 14 -13.76 -11.12 3.61
C THR A 14 -13.91 -10.96 2.09
N THR A 15 -13.25 -9.95 1.50
CA THR A 15 -13.34 -9.62 0.08
C THR A 15 -12.23 -10.32 -0.71
N ASN A 16 -12.58 -10.87 -1.88
CA ASN A 16 -11.65 -11.57 -2.77
C ASN A 16 -10.92 -10.63 -3.75
N GLU A 17 -11.35 -9.37 -3.85
CA GLU A 17 -11.03 -8.52 -5.00
C GLU A 17 -9.87 -7.54 -4.75
N ASN A 18 -9.58 -7.23 -3.48
CA ASN A 18 -8.56 -6.26 -3.10
C ASN A 18 -7.44 -6.86 -2.26
N ASP A 19 -6.23 -6.36 -2.46
CA ASP A 19 -4.99 -6.69 -1.73
C ASP A 19 -4.85 -5.90 -0.42
N TYR A 20 -5.70 -4.90 -0.22
CA TYR A 20 -5.74 -4.07 0.99
C TYR A 20 -7.15 -3.99 1.58
N CYS A 21 -7.26 -3.69 2.88
CA CYS A 21 -8.55 -3.33 3.48
C CYS A 21 -8.85 -1.85 3.24
N ASP A 22 -10.14 -1.47 3.29
CA ASP A 22 -10.59 -0.12 2.97
C ASP A 22 -9.97 0.97 3.87
N SER A 23 -9.72 0.66 5.15
CA SER A 23 -9.06 1.62 6.05
C SER A 23 -7.63 1.88 5.64
N CYS A 24 -6.86 0.84 5.29
CA CYS A 24 -5.51 0.98 4.77
C CYS A 24 -5.50 1.75 3.45
N LEU A 25 -6.39 1.42 2.50
CA LEU A 25 -6.46 2.11 1.21
C LEU A 25 -6.71 3.61 1.37
N LYS A 26 -7.67 4.00 2.21
CA LYS A 26 -7.98 5.41 2.48
C LYS A 26 -6.80 6.16 3.10
N SER A 27 -6.13 5.56 4.09
CA SER A 27 -4.96 6.15 4.71
C SER A 27 -3.79 6.28 3.73
N LEU A 28 -3.49 5.23 2.96
CA LEU A 28 -2.42 5.24 1.96
C LEU A 28 -2.68 6.29 0.88
N SER A 29 -3.91 6.37 0.37
CA SER A 29 -4.32 7.40 -0.60
C SER A 29 -4.04 8.80 -0.07
N ARG A 30 -4.44 9.08 1.18
CA ARG A 30 -4.21 10.37 1.81
C ARG A 30 -2.72 10.68 1.93
N ILE A 31 -1.89 9.71 2.32
CA ILE A 31 -0.44 9.88 2.44
C ILE A 31 0.15 10.28 1.08
N PHE A 32 -0.19 9.55 0.01
CA PHE A 32 0.26 9.85 -1.35
C PHE A 32 -0.23 11.22 -1.86
N SER A 33 -1.45 11.62 -1.54
CA SER A 33 -1.98 12.95 -1.89
C SER A 33 -1.28 14.10 -1.14
N THR A 34 -0.77 13.83 0.07
CA THR A 34 -0.10 14.86 0.90
C THR A 34 1.41 14.98 0.65
N ASN A 35 1.99 14.18 -0.25
CA ASN A 35 3.44 14.07 -0.44
C ASN A 35 4.20 13.97 0.89
N ALA A 36 3.75 13.08 1.78
CA ALA A 36 4.38 12.94 3.10
C ALA A 36 5.85 12.48 2.97
N VAL A 37 6.66 12.88 3.95
CA VAL A 37 8.13 12.66 4.01
C VAL A 37 8.53 11.17 3.95
N ALA A 38 7.60 10.25 4.18
CA ALA A 38 7.86 8.81 4.14
C ALA A 38 7.79 8.20 2.72
N ILE A 39 7.47 8.99 1.70
CA ILE A 39 7.40 8.54 0.30
C ILE A 39 8.78 8.71 -0.34
N GLU A 40 9.30 7.62 -0.89
CA GLU A 40 10.49 7.59 -1.72
C GLU A 40 10.10 7.84 -3.18
N ASP A 41 10.54 8.98 -3.72
CA ASP A 41 10.27 9.38 -5.11
C ASP A 41 11.32 8.81 -6.10
N LYS A 42 12.45 8.28 -5.60
CA LYS A 42 13.48 7.59 -6.39
C LYS A 42 13.83 6.23 -5.77
N PRO A 43 12.88 5.29 -5.72
CA PRO A 43 13.09 3.98 -5.10
C PRO A 43 14.14 3.18 -5.86
N VAL A 44 14.89 2.37 -5.11
CA VAL A 44 15.80 1.38 -5.70
C VAL A 44 15.08 0.05 -5.92
N HIS A 45 15.72 -0.89 -6.61
CA HIS A 45 15.14 -2.21 -6.89
C HIS A 45 14.67 -2.96 -5.63
N ALA A 46 15.36 -2.74 -4.50
CA ALA A 46 14.99 -3.33 -3.21
C ALA A 46 13.65 -2.78 -2.65
N ASP A 47 13.22 -1.60 -3.09
CA ASP A 47 11.97 -0.96 -2.67
C ASP A 47 10.80 -1.34 -3.58
N HIS A 48 10.90 -2.35 -4.45
CA HIS A 48 9.83 -2.67 -5.39
C HIS A 48 8.47 -2.85 -4.70
N CYS A 49 7.43 -2.33 -5.33
CA CYS A 49 6.07 -2.42 -4.80
C CYS A 49 5.68 -3.89 -4.63
N ILE A 50 5.21 -4.26 -3.44
CA ILE A 50 4.80 -5.63 -3.13
C ILE A 50 3.66 -6.14 -4.03
N SER A 51 2.82 -5.23 -4.54
CA SER A 51 1.68 -5.60 -5.39
C SER A 51 2.07 -5.83 -6.86
N CYS A 52 2.96 -5.02 -7.45
CA CYS A 52 3.26 -5.08 -8.89
C CYS A 52 4.71 -5.40 -9.23
N GLY A 53 5.60 -5.50 -8.24
CA GLY A 53 7.03 -5.75 -8.43
C GLY A 53 7.80 -4.61 -9.12
N GLN A 54 7.16 -3.48 -9.38
CA GLN A 54 7.78 -2.34 -10.05
C GLN A 54 8.38 -1.35 -9.04
N TRP A 55 9.51 -0.76 -9.40
CA TRP A 55 10.14 0.36 -8.67
C TRP A 55 10.45 1.54 -9.60
N GLU A 56 10.80 1.28 -10.86
CA GLU A 56 11.14 2.33 -11.82
C GLU A 56 9.96 3.26 -12.09
N ASN A 57 10.21 4.58 -12.00
CA ASN A 57 9.20 5.62 -12.14
C ASN A 57 8.01 5.45 -11.19
N ARG A 58 8.25 4.88 -10.01
CA ARG A 58 7.25 4.73 -8.94
C ARG A 58 7.57 5.66 -7.80
N ARG A 59 6.52 6.16 -7.16
CA ARG A 59 6.58 6.71 -5.82
C ARG A 59 6.19 5.62 -4.84
N ILE A 60 7.09 5.27 -3.93
CA ILE A 60 6.94 4.12 -3.05
C ILE A 60 6.93 4.56 -1.60
N LEU A 61 5.97 4.01 -0.86
CA LEU A 61 5.79 4.23 0.56
C LEU A 61 6.05 2.93 1.29
N TRP A 62 6.98 2.97 2.25
CA TRP A 62 7.13 1.90 3.23
C TRP A 62 6.13 2.11 4.36
N THR A 63 5.15 1.22 4.48
CA THR A 63 4.04 1.44 5.40
C THR A 63 4.49 1.55 6.87
N GLY A 64 5.57 0.87 7.26
CA GLY A 64 6.11 0.93 8.63
C GLY A 64 6.85 2.22 8.96
N ARG A 65 7.15 3.07 7.96
CA ARG A 65 7.81 4.38 8.17
C ARG A 65 6.85 5.53 8.39
N THR A 66 5.54 5.28 8.38
CA THR A 66 4.54 6.33 8.25
C THR A 66 3.88 6.74 9.57
N ALA A 67 4.11 6.02 10.68
CA ALA A 67 3.39 6.12 11.95
C ALA A 67 1.85 5.98 11.87
N TYR A 68 1.25 6.06 10.68
CA TYR A 68 -0.18 5.88 10.41
C TYR A 68 -0.65 4.44 10.56
N PHE A 69 0.29 3.50 10.54
CA PHE A 69 -0.04 2.09 10.62
C PHE A 69 0.78 1.40 11.70
N ASN A 70 0.14 0.47 12.39
CA ASN A 70 0.80 -0.39 13.36
C ASN A 70 1.19 -1.71 12.69
N HIS A 71 2.49 -1.98 12.56
CA HIS A 71 3.03 -3.13 11.84
C HIS A 71 4.11 -3.85 12.64
N PRO A 72 4.23 -5.19 12.50
CA PRO A 72 5.45 -5.88 12.87
C PRO A 72 6.55 -5.59 11.83
N GLY A 73 7.70 -5.06 12.27
CA GLY A 73 8.85 -4.74 11.41
C GLY A 73 8.70 -3.44 10.61
N ASP A 74 9.49 -3.27 9.54
CA ASP A 74 9.53 -2.05 8.71
C ASP A 74 8.30 -1.85 7.80
N GLY A 75 7.32 -2.76 7.87
CA GLY A 75 6.14 -2.78 7.00
C GLY A 75 6.46 -3.29 5.59
N VAL A 76 5.64 -2.89 4.62
CA VAL A 76 5.79 -3.29 3.21
C VAL A 76 5.93 -2.10 2.28
N PRO A 77 6.71 -2.21 1.18
CA PRO A 77 6.79 -1.18 0.15
C PRO A 77 5.58 -1.25 -0.78
N ILE A 78 4.90 -0.12 -0.98
CA ILE A 78 3.73 -0.03 -1.87
C ILE A 78 3.82 1.22 -2.73
N CYS A 79 3.46 1.13 -4.01
CA CYS A 79 3.44 2.27 -4.91
C CYS A 79 2.07 2.96 -5.01
N GLU A 80 2.09 4.24 -5.36
CA GLU A 80 0.89 5.07 -5.44
C GLU A 80 -0.13 4.53 -6.47
N TRP A 81 0.31 4.00 -7.63
CA TRP A 81 -0.61 3.54 -8.68
C TRP A 81 -1.39 2.30 -8.24
N CYS A 82 -0.74 1.33 -7.58
CA CYS A 82 -1.45 0.16 -7.05
C CYS A 82 -2.53 0.56 -6.06
N ILE A 83 -2.29 1.59 -5.23
CA ILE A 83 -3.31 2.09 -4.31
C ILE A 83 -4.47 2.74 -5.07
N GLN A 84 -4.20 3.51 -6.12
CA GLN A 84 -5.27 4.10 -6.94
C GLN A 84 -6.07 3.05 -7.71
N GLU A 85 -5.42 2.02 -8.26
CA GLU A 85 -6.09 0.91 -8.95
C GLU A 85 -7.03 0.15 -8.00
N GLU A 86 -6.57 -0.15 -6.79
CA GLU A 86 -7.36 -0.83 -5.75
C GLU A 86 -8.53 0.03 -5.27
N LEU A 87 -8.36 1.35 -5.14
CA LEU A 87 -9.47 2.27 -4.86
C LEU A 87 -10.49 2.32 -5.99
N GLY A 88 -10.04 2.25 -7.24
CA GLY A 88 -10.91 2.21 -8.41
C GLY A 88 -11.76 0.94 -8.49
N LYS A 89 -11.24 -0.20 -8.02
CA LYS A 89 -12.02 -1.46 -7.91
C LYS A 89 -13.19 -1.33 -6.92
N ASN A 90 -12.98 -0.60 -5.82
CA ASN A 90 -13.99 -0.37 -4.78
C ASN A 90 -15.15 0.56 -5.19
N LEU A 91 -15.04 1.25 -6.34
CA LEU A 91 -16.05 2.17 -6.85
C LEU A 91 -16.96 1.57 -7.95
N ARG A 92 -16.76 0.28 -8.28
CA ARG A 92 -17.55 -0.45 -9.30
C ARG A 92 -18.59 -1.38 -8.70
#